data_AF-A0A831NU62-F1
#
_entry.id   AF-A0A831NU62-F1
#
_cell.length_a   1.000
_cell.length_b   1.000
_cell.length_c   1.000
_cell.angle_alpha   90.00
_cell.angle_beta   90.00
_cell.angle_gamma   90.00
#
_symmetry.space_group_name_H-M   'P 1'
#
loop_
_entity.id
_entity.type
_entity.pdbx_description
1 polymer ?
#
loop_
_entity_poly.entity_id
_entity_poly.type
_entity_poly.pdbx_seq_one_letter_code
_entity_poly.pdbx_strand_id
1 'polypeptide(L)' 'MKYRAVIFDLDGTLLDTLDDLADAANRVLADAGLPVHPRNAYRYFVGNGLPM' A
#
# COMPACT_ATOMS: atom_id res chain seq x y z
N MET A 1 -8.23 -27.27 -18.45
CA MET A 1 -8.89 -26.43 -17.43
C MET A 1 -9.45 -25.20 -18.12
N LYS A 2 -10.74 -24.89 -17.96
CA LYS A 2 -11.35 -23.66 -18.50
C LYS A 2 -11.89 -22.85 -17.34
N TYR A 3 -11.13 -21.84 -16.92
CA TYR A 3 -11.61 -20.86 -15.94
C TYR A 3 -12.63 -19.95 -16.62
N ARG A 4 -13.74 -19.66 -15.94
CA ARG A 4 -14.82 -18.79 -16.47
C ARG A 4 -14.57 -17.31 -16.17
N ALA A 5 -13.81 -17.01 -15.13
CA ALA A 5 -13.35 -15.67 -14.78
C ALA A 5 -12.11 -15.77 -13.89
N VAL A 6 -11.33 -14.68 -13.87
CA VAL A 6 -10.21 -14.47 -12.94
C VAL A 6 -10.31 -13.03 -12.45
N ILE A 7 -10.12 -12.83 -11.15
CA ILE A 7 -10.06 -11.52 -10.51
C ILE A 7 -8.64 -11.35 -10.00
N PHE A 8 -8.08 -10.18 -10.24
CA PHE A 8 -6.76 -9.81 -9.76
C PHE A 8 -6.91 -8.68 -8.76
N ASP A 9 -6.14 -8.78 -7.69
CA ASP A 9 -5.85 -7.62 -6.84
C ASP A 9 -5.00 -6.60 -7.63
N LEU A 10 -4.99 -5.35 -7.19
CA LEU A 10 -4.27 -4.29 -7.88
C LEU A 10 -2.86 -4.12 -7.30
N ASP A 11 -2.78 -3.71 -6.04
CA ASP A 11 -1.55 -3.33 -5.37
C ASP A 11 -0.70 -4.57 -5.07
N GLY A 12 0.53 -4.60 -5.57
CA GLY A 12 1.44 -5.73 -5.42
C GLY A 12 1.08 -6.96 -6.26
N THR A 13 0.00 -6.91 -7.05
CA THR A 13 -0.39 -7.98 -7.99
C THR A 13 -0.32 -7.52 -9.45
N LEU A 14 -1.05 -6.47 -9.81
CA LEU A 14 -1.00 -5.89 -11.16
C LEU A 14 -0.02 -4.72 -11.25
N LEU A 15 0.14 -3.95 -10.17
CA LEU A 15 1.01 -2.78 -10.10
C LEU A 15 1.90 -2.82 -8.85
N ASP A 16 3.16 -2.40 -8.99
CA ASP A 16 4.03 -2.11 -7.85
C ASP A 16 3.83 -0.65 -7.42
N THR A 17 2.94 -0.45 -6.44
CA THR A 17 2.50 0.86 -5.95
C THR A 17 3.11 1.22 -4.59
N LEU A 18 4.04 0.40 -4.08
CA LEU A 18 4.56 0.54 -2.72
C LEU A 18 5.24 1.89 -2.49
N ASP A 19 6.02 2.35 -3.46
CA ASP A 19 6.78 3.60 -3.35
C ASP A 19 5.87 4.83 -3.36
N ASP A 20 4.86 4.83 -4.24
CA ASP A 20 3.89 5.92 -4.33
C ASP A 20 3.04 6.00 -3.04
N LEU A 21 2.63 4.85 -2.50
CA LEU A 21 1.91 4.78 -1.22
C LEU A 21 2.75 5.28 -0.05
N ALA A 22 4.04 4.92 0.00
CA ALA A 22 4.96 5.38 1.03
C ALA A 22 5.17 6.89 0.96
N ASP A 23 5.31 7.45 -0.24
CA ASP A 23 5.51 8.89 -0.45
C ASP A 23 4.26 9.69 -0.07
N ALA A 24 3.08 9.24 -0.50
CA ALA A 24 1.82 9.88 -0.15
C ALA A 24 1.58 9.87 1.37
N ALA A 25 1.78 8.73 2.04
CA ALA A 25 1.58 8.61 3.48
C ALA A 25 2.58 9.43 4.28
N ASN A 26 3.88 9.37 3.92
CA ASN A 26 4.90 10.19 4.58
C ASN A 26 4.67 11.69 4.38
N ARG A 27 4.12 12.10 3.23
CA ARG A 27 3.75 13.49 3.00
C ARG A 27 2.71 13.97 4.02
N VAL A 28 1.65 13.18 4.22
CA VAL A 28 0.58 13.51 5.19
C VAL A 28 1.11 13.51 6.63
N LEU A 29 1.94 12.53 7.00
CA LEU A 29 2.56 12.47 8.33
C LEU A 29 3.42 13.70 8.61
N ALA A 30 4.26 14.09 7.65
CA ALA A 30 5.11 15.27 7.76
C ALA A 30 4.30 16.56 7.89
N ASP A 31 3.25 16.73 7.06
CA ASP A 31 2.36 17.90 7.11
C ASP A 31 1.60 17.98 8.45
N ALA A 32 1.35 16.85 9.12
CA ALA A 32 0.75 16.77 10.44
C ALA A 32 1.76 16.87 11.62
N GLY A 33 3.06 17.01 11.34
CA GLY A 33 4.11 17.03 12.37
C GLY A 33 4.34 15.67 13.06
N LEU A 34 3.93 14.58 12.42
CA LEU A 34 4.06 13.22 12.93
C LEU A 34 5.34 12.54 12.38
N PRO A 35 5.87 11.51 13.08
CA PRO A 35 7.02 10.76 12.58
C PRO A 35 6.72 10.09 11.23
N VAL A 36 7.64 10.22 10.28
CA VAL A 36 7.61 9.49 9.01
C VAL A 36 8.20 8.10 9.15
N HIS A 37 7.88 7.21 8.23
CA HIS A 37 8.35 5.82 8.22
C HIS A 37 9.26 5.53 7.03
N PRO A 38 10.25 4.61 7.18
CA PRO A 38 11.06 4.17 6.06
C PRO A 38 10.21 3.37 5.06
N ARG A 39 10.51 3.48 3.76
CA ARG A 39 9.73 2.85 2.67
C ARG A 39 9.47 1.36 2.88
N ASN A 40 10.46 0.62 3.36
CA ASN A 40 10.34 -0.81 3.62
C ASN A 40 9.30 -1.17 4.68
N ALA A 41 8.99 -0.27 5.62
CA ALA A 41 7.98 -0.50 6.65
C ALA A 41 6.56 -0.55 6.04
N TYR A 42 6.31 0.20 4.97
CA TYR A 42 5.02 0.24 4.30
C TYR A 42 4.60 -1.10 3.70
N ARG A 43 5.55 -1.99 3.41
CA ARG A 43 5.25 -3.36 2.94
C ARG A 43 4.43 -4.17 3.94
N TYR A 44 4.50 -3.79 5.22
CA TYR A 44 3.77 -4.45 6.31
C TYR A 44 2.55 -3.63 6.78
N PHE A 45 2.40 -2.39 6.31
CA PHE A 45 1.27 -1.51 6.64
C PHE A 45 0.13 -1.65 5.63
N VAL A 46 0.47 -1.90 4.36
CA VAL A 46 -0.49 -2.00 3.26
C VAL A 46 -1.13 -3.40 3.21
N GLY A 47 -2.40 -3.47 2.79
CA GLY A 47 -3.11 -4.73 2.48
C GLY A 47 -4.08 -5.24 3.55
N ASN A 48 -4.02 -4.74 4.78
CA ASN A 48 -4.88 -5.23 5.88
C ASN A 48 -6.09 -4.33 6.19
N GLY A 49 -6.18 -3.15 5.58
CA GLY A 49 -7.18 -2.14 5.95
C GLY A 49 -7.02 -1.65 7.40
N LEU A 50 -7.99 -0.85 7.87
CA LEU A 50 -8.07 -0.50 9.29
C LEU A 50 -8.80 -1.63 10.03
N PRO A 51 -8.26 -2.16 11.15
CA PRO A 51 -9.04 -3.04 12.01
C PRO A 51 -10.27 -2.27 12.54
N MET A 52 -11.44 -2.91 12.47
CA MET A 52 -12.69 -2.40 13.07
C MET A 52 -12.67 -2.54 14.59
#